data_AF-A0A1E7IJG5-F1
#
_entry.id   AF-A0A1E7IJG5-F1
#
_cell.length_a   1.000
_cell.length_b   1.000
_cell.length_c   1.000
_cell.angle_alpha   90.00
_cell.angle_beta   90.00
_cell.angle_gamma   90.00
#
_symmetry.space_group_name_H-M   'P 1'
#
loop_
_entity.id
_entity.type
_entity.pdbx_description
1 polymer ?
#
loop_
_entity_poly.entity_id
_entity_poly.type
_entity_poly.pdbx_seq_one_letter_code
_entity_poly.pdbx_strand_id
1 'polypeptide(L)'
;MGFNMDSKIDPNQLLSQALSQAPKVQKSKGQDAQKLRETTQQFEAIFLQQIFKEMRKTIPEDGLIPRGNASDMYTQLQDMEAAKIMAEQGGIGLAELMMQQLTKD
;
A
#
# COMPACT_ATOMS: atom_id res chain seq x y z
N MET A 1 53.85 7.36 21.79
CA MET A 1 53.22 6.35 20.91
C MET A 1 51.73 6.41 21.19
N GLY A 2 50.84 6.95 20.39
CA GLY A 2 50.78 7.25 18.97
C GLY A 2 49.29 7.12 18.66
N PHE A 3 48.63 8.25 18.35
CA PHE A 3 47.20 8.29 18.01
C PHE A 3 46.90 7.28 16.90
N ASN A 4 45.82 6.51 17.04
CA ASN A 4 45.15 5.87 15.89
C ASN A 4 43.68 6.30 15.91
N MET A 5 43.44 7.51 15.41
CA MET A 5 42.13 8.07 15.08
C MET A 5 41.83 7.82 13.59
N ASP A 6 41.71 6.55 13.18
CA ASP A 6 41.38 6.19 11.78
C ASP A 6 40.38 5.02 11.70
N SER A 7 39.49 4.88 12.68
CA SER A 7 38.24 4.16 12.44
C SER A 7 37.32 5.07 11.63
N LYS A 8 37.66 5.23 10.35
CA LYS A 8 36.81 5.89 9.37
C LYS A 8 35.51 5.10 9.37
N ILE A 9 34.44 5.76 9.80
CA ILE A 9 33.08 5.27 9.67
C ILE A 9 32.88 5.00 8.17
N ASP A 10 33.01 3.74 7.76
CA ASP A 10 32.88 3.35 6.37
C ASP A 10 31.40 3.49 5.99
N PRO A 11 31.05 4.36 5.02
CA PRO A 11 29.67 4.57 4.61
C PRO A 11 28.99 3.28 4.18
N ASN A 12 29.74 2.30 3.65
CA ASN A 12 29.21 1.00 3.27
C ASN A 12 28.91 0.12 4.48
N GLN A 13 29.64 0.27 5.59
CA GLN A 13 29.32 -0.42 6.84
C GLN A 13 28.04 0.13 7.45
N LEU A 14 27.84 1.45 7.44
CA LEU A 14 26.59 2.06 7.88
C LEU A 14 25.40 1.64 7.00
N LEU A 15 25.60 1.61 5.67
CA LEU A 15 24.58 1.16 4.73
C LEU A 15 24.24 -0.32 4.94
N SER A 16 25.25 -1.18 5.16
CA SER A 16 25.02 -2.60 5.45
C SER A 16 24.25 -2.82 6.76
N GLN A 17 24.50 -2.00 7.78
CA GLN A 17 23.77 -2.03 9.06
C GLN A 17 22.33 -1.53 8.88
N ALA A 18 22.11 -0.48 8.10
CA ALA A 18 20.77 0.02 7.78
C ALA A 18 19.96 -1.01 6.96
N LEU A 19 20.58 -1.68 5.99
CA LEU A 19 19.93 -2.72 5.17
C LEU A 19 19.70 -4.02 5.94
N SER A 20 20.53 -4.35 6.92
CA SER A 20 20.31 -5.52 7.79
C SER A 20 19.29 -5.27 8.89
N GLN A 21 19.01 -4.00 9.22
CA GLN A 21 17.93 -3.56 10.10
C GLN A 21 16.60 -3.29 9.37
N ALA A 22 16.59 -3.33 8.02
CA ALA A 22 15.34 -3.35 7.28
C ALA A 22 14.54 -4.59 7.71
N PRO A 23 13.23 -4.46 7.99
CA PRO A 23 12.41 -5.57 8.45
C PRO A 23 12.48 -6.68 7.40
N LYS A 24 13.20 -7.76 7.73
CA LYS A 24 13.22 -8.97 6.92
C LYS A 24 11.81 -9.55 6.96
N VAL A 25 11.14 -9.59 5.83
CA VAL A 25 9.88 -10.33 5.66
C VAL A 25 10.21 -11.79 5.93
N GLN A 26 9.86 -12.28 7.12
CA GLN A 26 10.13 -13.66 7.53
C GLN A 26 9.08 -14.57 6.89
N LYS A 27 9.53 -15.67 6.27
CA LYS A 27 8.66 -16.72 5.74
C LYS A 27 7.62 -17.12 6.79
N SER A 28 6.37 -16.91 6.42
CA SER A 28 5.27 -16.75 7.36
C SER A 28 4.76 -18.11 7.85
N LYS A 29 4.59 -18.27 9.18
CA LYS A 29 3.91 -19.43 9.76
C LYS A 29 2.42 -19.15 9.69
N GLY A 30 1.63 -19.95 8.96
CA GLY A 30 0.15 -20.05 8.94
C GLY A 30 -0.71 -18.82 9.31
N GLN A 31 -0.65 -18.35 10.55
CA GLN A 31 -1.31 -17.14 11.05
C GLN A 31 -0.83 -15.84 10.37
N ASP A 32 0.43 -15.79 9.95
CA ASP A 32 0.98 -14.62 9.26
C ASP A 32 0.49 -14.53 7.80
N ALA A 33 0.20 -15.67 7.15
CA ALA A 33 -0.29 -15.70 5.77
C ALA A 33 -1.70 -15.11 5.63
N GLN A 34 -2.58 -15.36 6.61
CA GLN A 34 -3.91 -14.77 6.62
C GLN A 34 -3.86 -13.26 6.82
N LYS A 35 -3.08 -12.78 7.79
CA LYS A 35 -2.89 -11.33 8.02
C LYS A 35 -2.28 -10.64 6.79
N LEU A 36 -1.35 -11.32 6.11
CA LEU A 36 -0.77 -10.81 4.87
C LEU A 36 -1.80 -10.70 3.75
N ARG A 37 -2.68 -11.69 3.62
CA ARG A 37 -3.81 -11.66 2.67
C ARG A 37 -4.77 -10.51 2.99
N GLU A 38 -5.17 -10.35 4.24
CA GLU A 38 -6.04 -9.24 4.66
C GLU A 38 -5.38 -7.87 4.38
N THR A 39 -4.09 -7.73 4.66
CA THR A 39 -3.35 -6.47 4.44
C THR A 39 -3.24 -6.14 2.94
N THR A 40 -2.96 -7.14 2.10
CA THR A 40 -2.87 -6.95 0.65
C THR A 40 -4.22 -6.63 0.02
N GLN A 41 -5.32 -7.24 0.50
CA GLN A 41 -6.68 -6.86 0.10
C GLN A 41 -7.04 -5.44 0.53
N GLN A 42 -6.67 -5.01 1.74
CA GLN A 42 -6.88 -3.62 2.18
C GLN A 42 -6.12 -2.62 1.30
N PHE A 43 -4.90 -2.96 0.89
CA PHE A 43 -4.12 -2.14 -0.02
C PHE A 43 -4.80 -2.02 -1.40
N GLU A 44 -5.29 -3.13 -1.95
CA GLU A 44 -6.05 -3.14 -3.20
C GLU A 44 -7.32 -2.29 -3.09
N ALA A 45 -8.03 -2.31 -1.96
CA ALA A 45 -9.19 -1.45 -1.74
C ALA A 45 -8.84 0.05 -1.79
N ILE A 46 -7.74 0.47 -1.15
CA ILE A 46 -7.27 1.86 -1.21
C ILE A 46 -6.91 2.25 -2.65
N PHE A 47 -6.26 1.34 -3.38
CA PHE A 47 -5.89 1.56 -4.77
C PHE A 47 -7.12 1.71 -5.68
N LEU A 48 -8.12 0.85 -5.52
CA LEU A 48 -9.40 0.93 -6.23
C LEU A 48 -10.16 2.22 -5.93
N GLN A 49 -10.18 2.65 -4.66
CA GLN A 49 -10.75 3.94 -4.28
C GLN A 49 -10.04 5.09 -5.03
N GLN A 50 -8.72 5.04 -5.14
CA GLN A 50 -7.94 6.03 -5.87
C GLN A 50 -8.26 5.99 -7.37
N ILE A 51 -8.44 4.81 -7.97
CA ILE A 51 -8.91 4.67 -9.35
C ILE A 51 -10.29 5.31 -9.53
N PHE A 52 -11.26 5.02 -8.66
CA PHE A 52 -12.60 5.62 -8.74
C PHE A 52 -12.54 7.14 -8.67
N LYS A 53 -11.71 7.67 -7.77
CA LYS A 53 -11.49 9.10 -7.65
C LYS A 53 -10.93 9.72 -8.94
N GLU A 54 -9.92 9.11 -9.54
CA GLU A 54 -9.35 9.62 -10.80
C GLU A 54 -10.33 9.48 -11.97
N MET A 55 -11.09 8.39 -12.07
CA MET A 55 -12.15 8.24 -13.08
C MET A 55 -13.26 9.29 -12.93
N ARG A 56 -13.63 9.67 -11.70
CA ARG A 56 -14.62 10.75 -11.50
C ARG A 56 -14.09 12.12 -11.89
N LYS A 57 -12.80 12.38 -11.70
CA LYS A 57 -12.16 13.63 -12.13
C LYS A 57 -12.14 13.79 -13.65
N THR A 58 -12.25 12.71 -14.42
CA THR A 58 -12.36 12.81 -15.89
C THR A 58 -13.76 13.18 -16.37
N ILE A 59 -14.77 13.14 -15.49
CA ILE A 59 -16.12 13.59 -15.80
C ILE A 59 -16.16 15.11 -15.58
N PRO A 60 -16.47 15.93 -16.60
CA PRO A 60 -16.53 17.37 -16.43
C PRO A 60 -17.63 17.75 -15.42
N GLU A 61 -17.42 18.83 -14.68
CA GLU A 61 -18.37 19.30 -13.65
C GLU A 61 -19.49 20.19 -14.22
N ASP A 62 -19.73 20.13 -15.53
CA ASP A 62 -20.68 20.94 -16.31
C ASP A 62 -22.15 20.54 -16.12
N GLY A 63 -22.47 19.83 -15.03
CA GLY A 63 -23.83 19.43 -14.68
C GLY A 63 -24.70 20.59 -14.17
N LEU A 64 -26.00 20.52 -14.48
CA LEU A 64 -27.03 21.46 -14.00
C LEU A 64 -27.18 21.49 -12.47
N ILE A 65 -26.64 20.48 -11.75
CA ILE A 65 -26.68 20.38 -10.30
C ILE A 65 -25.29 20.73 -9.75
N PRO A 66 -25.16 21.81 -8.95
CA PRO A 66 -23.88 22.16 -8.33
C PRO A 66 -23.47 21.06 -7.34
N ARG A 67 -22.23 20.59 -7.48
CA ARG A 67 -21.62 19.61 -6.58
C ARG A 67 -21.34 20.28 -5.23
N GLY A 68 -21.86 19.70 -4.15
CA GLY A 68 -21.66 20.21 -2.79
C GLY A 68 -20.76 19.29 -1.96
N ASN A 69 -20.02 19.86 -1.01
CA ASN A 69 -19.09 19.14 -0.12
C ASN A 69 -19.71 17.89 0.56
N ALA A 70 -20.99 17.96 0.93
CA ALA A 70 -21.70 16.83 1.53
C ALA A 70 -21.91 15.66 0.54
N SER A 71 -22.20 15.97 -0.73
CA SER A 71 -22.34 14.97 -1.79
C SER A 71 -21.00 14.31 -2.09
N ASP A 72 -19.90 15.07 -2.08
CA ASP A 72 -18.56 14.53 -2.30
C ASP A 72 -18.12 13.60 -1.19
N MET A 73 -18.37 13.99 0.07
CA MET A 73 -18.09 13.13 1.22
C MET A 73 -18.91 11.83 1.15
N TYR A 74 -20.21 11.92 0.84
CA TYR A 74 -21.05 10.74 0.68
C TYR A 74 -20.54 9.82 -0.45
N THR A 75 -20.18 10.39 -1.59
CA THR A 75 -19.63 9.65 -2.73
C THR A 75 -18.32 8.97 -2.36
N GLN A 76 -17.43 9.65 -1.62
CA GLN A 76 -16.17 9.06 -1.16
C GLN A 76 -16.38 7.88 -0.22
N LEU A 77 -17.36 7.96 0.69
CA LEU A 77 -17.72 6.85 1.57
C LEU A 77 -18.29 5.68 0.78
N GLN A 78 -19.14 5.96 -0.21
CA GLN A 78 -19.69 4.94 -1.11
C GLN A 78 -18.58 4.25 -1.91
N ASP A 79 -17.63 5.02 -2.45
CA ASP A 79 -16.49 4.50 -3.20
C ASP A 79 -15.59 3.63 -2.33
N MET A 80 -15.38 4.01 -1.08
CA MET A 80 -14.59 3.24 -0.12
C MET A 80 -15.22 1.86 0.15
N GLU A 81 -16.52 1.80 0.39
CA GLU A 81 -17.21 0.53 0.63
C GLU A 81 -17.24 -0.34 -0.62
N ALA A 82 -17.51 0.26 -1.79
CA ALA A 82 -17.47 -0.44 -3.06
C ALA A 82 -16.07 -1.03 -3.35
N ALA A 83 -15.01 -0.25 -3.13
CA ALA A 83 -13.64 -0.68 -3.31
C ALA A 83 -13.26 -1.83 -2.36
N LYS A 84 -13.71 -1.77 -1.10
CA LYS A 84 -13.50 -2.83 -0.11
C LYS A 84 -14.17 -4.14 -0.54
N ILE A 85 -15.45 -4.09 -0.91
CA ILE A 85 -16.20 -5.28 -1.37
C ILE A 85 -15.55 -5.88 -2.62
N MET A 86 -15.11 -5.03 -3.56
CA MET A 86 -14.42 -5.51 -4.77
C MET A 86 -13.09 -6.19 -4.43
N ALA A 87 -12.26 -5.59 -3.58
CA ALA A 87 -10.97 -6.18 -3.18
C ALA A 87 -11.16 -7.52 -2.43
N GLU A 88 -12.19 -7.65 -1.59
CA GLU A 88 -12.53 -8.91 -0.92
C GLU A 88 -12.91 -10.01 -1.93
N GLN A 89 -13.56 -9.66 -3.04
CA GLN A 89 -13.95 -10.58 -4.11
C GLN A 89 -12.84 -10.84 -5.14
N GLY A 90 -11.64 -10.28 -4.96
CA GLY A 90 -10.48 -10.46 -5.83
C GLY A 90 -10.19 -9.29 -6.79
N GLY A 91 -11.04 -8.26 -6.79
CA GLY A 91 -10.79 -6.95 -7.37
C GLY A 91 -10.21 -7.00 -8.78
N ILE A 92 -9.04 -6.39 -8.93
CA ILE A 92 -8.24 -6.36 -10.17
C ILE A 92 -7.08 -7.35 -10.13
N GLY A 93 -6.96 -8.12 -9.03
CA GLY A 93 -5.91 -9.11 -8.81
C GLY A 93 -4.62 -8.53 -8.21
N LEU A 94 -4.62 -7.29 -7.74
CA LEU A 94 -3.42 -6.66 -7.18
C LEU A 94 -3.01 -7.33 -5.85
N ALA A 95 -3.98 -7.67 -4.99
CA ALA A 95 -3.69 -8.35 -3.74
C ALA A 95 -3.01 -9.71 -3.97
N GLU A 96 -3.45 -10.46 -4.98
CA GLU A 96 -2.86 -11.76 -5.31
C GLU A 96 -1.44 -11.62 -5.87
N LEU A 97 -1.18 -10.62 -6.72
CA LEU A 97 0.17 -10.30 -7.18
C LEU A 97 1.10 -9.93 -6.02
N MET A 98 0.63 -9.14 -5.07
CA MET A 98 1.39 -8.79 -3.86
C MET A 98 1.67 -10.04 -3.02
N MET A 99 0.67 -10.90 -2.80
CA MET A 99 0.83 -12.16 -2.07
C MET A 99 1.87 -13.06 -2.74
N GLN A 100 1.85 -13.18 -4.07
CA GLN A 100 2.85 -13.96 -4.81
C GLN A 100 4.26 -13.40 -4.64
N GLN A 101 4.43 -12.08 -4.62
CA GLN A 101 5.74 -11.47 -4.43
C GLN A 101 6.24 -11.68 -3.00
N LEU A 102 5.39 -11.41 -2.00
CA LEU A 102 5.74 -11.48 -0.59
C LEU A 102 5.95 -12.91 -0.07
N THR A 103 5.51 -13.92 -0.82
CA THR A 103 5.72 -15.35 -0.49
C THR A 103 6.87 -15.99 -1.27
N LYS A 104 7.32 -15.37 -2.36
CA LYS A 104 8.47 -15.82 -3.16
C LYS A 104 9.80 -15.44 -2.52
N ASP A 105 9.86 -14.32 -1.82
CA ASP A 105 11.02 -13.86 -1.03
C ASP A 105 11.12 -14.61 0.33
#